data_AF-F2RUK4-F1
#
_entry.id   AF-F2RUK4-F1
#
_cell.length_a   1.000
_cell.length_b   1.000
_cell.length_c   1.000
_cell.angle_alpha   90.00
_cell.angle_beta   90.00
_cell.angle_gamma   90.00
#
_symmetry.space_group_name_H-M   'P 1'
#
loop_
_entity.id
_entity.type
_entity.pdbx_description
1 polymer ?
#
loop_
_entity_poly.entity_id
_entity_poly.type
_entity_poly.pdbx_seq_one_letter_code
_entity_poly.pdbx_strand_id
1 'polypeptide(L)'
;MEPSGSQHWRNMSVKATRPRSSTKGPLDIPDEPDTRSPTPAAASGNRDSKTSSLPFHPARDLIASPKDSSHIQVTQNFSFLRQPEIFHPLSQLEIPLPFRSEFPSLLPGQPLESALQQLNDLCKRGHYLPAAHFAATIVTSNLIASTDYSAIFSLLYTRLTCLLLTGNTLLAAEESKALQDLNSSFYYVDVKPDLPKEDGSSQEPPGKAHLAPWPLRVIAVRLQSIGFSDTRRGISGLYDLGLEARRHIIRPGVGAEEKSLWKARLADLGIRVVNALVEMGDLEAARRSLASMAPPSNGDVRRLQQRALLHLRVGDVDSAKDLFSSVSSPSANIVEPLLKMAEGKFDEAVTGWNDLLKAYCGTDDEVLIKQNLAVCLLYVGDLKQSREILESLIDDHNSFQSLTFNLATVYELCSENSGVLKATLAERVAEHPQSEHRNWEIPNGAFKI
;
A
#
# COMPACT_ATOMS: atom_id res chain seq x y z
N MET A 1 -82.62 30.32 -14.76
CA MET A 1 -82.56 28.89 -14.46
C MET A 1 -81.10 28.49 -14.31
N GLU A 2 -80.63 28.42 -13.08
CA GLU A 2 -79.60 27.45 -12.67
C GLU A 2 -80.16 26.01 -12.76
N PRO A 3 -79.40 24.93 -12.53
CA PRO A 3 -78.01 24.62 -12.91
C PRO A 3 -77.82 23.12 -13.32
N SER A 4 -76.63 22.74 -13.80
CA SER A 4 -75.95 21.44 -13.55
C SER A 4 -74.62 21.44 -14.32
N GLY A 5 -73.43 21.22 -13.78
CA GLY A 5 -73.00 20.59 -12.55
C GLY A 5 -71.80 19.71 -12.92
N SER A 6 -70.57 20.17 -12.68
CA SER A 6 -69.38 19.32 -12.66
C SER A 6 -68.34 19.95 -11.73
N GLN A 7 -68.09 19.27 -10.62
CA GLN A 7 -67.18 19.69 -9.56
C GLN A 7 -65.73 19.50 -10.01
N HIS A 8 -64.96 20.59 -10.09
CA HIS A 8 -63.51 20.51 -10.17
C HIS A 8 -62.93 20.13 -8.82
N TRP A 9 -62.53 18.87 -8.67
CA TRP A 9 -61.71 18.42 -7.56
C TRP A 9 -60.30 19.00 -7.68
N ARG A 10 -59.88 19.78 -6.68
CA ARG A 10 -58.50 20.24 -6.54
C ARG A 10 -57.65 19.07 -6.05
N ASN A 11 -56.81 18.52 -6.92
CA ASN A 11 -55.80 17.55 -6.54
C ASN A 11 -54.78 18.22 -5.60
N MET A 12 -54.79 17.81 -4.33
CA MET A 12 -53.74 18.15 -3.37
C MET A 12 -52.45 17.45 -3.81
N SER A 13 -51.42 18.26 -4.09
CA SER A 13 -50.06 17.78 -4.33
C SER A 13 -49.48 17.20 -3.03
N VAL A 14 -49.56 15.87 -2.88
CA VAL A 14 -48.82 15.14 -1.85
C VAL A 14 -47.34 15.27 -2.15
N LYS A 15 -46.65 16.11 -1.37
CA LYS A 15 -45.20 16.24 -1.37
C LYS A 15 -44.61 14.92 -0.86
N ALA A 16 -44.33 13.99 -1.77
CA ALA A 16 -43.54 12.80 -1.46
C ALA A 16 -42.09 13.27 -1.22
N THR A 17 -41.75 13.50 0.05
CA THR A 17 -40.37 13.70 0.48
C THR A 17 -39.61 12.40 0.18
N ARG A 18 -38.87 12.37 -0.93
CA ARG A 18 -37.84 11.34 -1.15
C ARG A 18 -36.94 11.34 0.09
N PRO A 19 -36.70 10.18 0.72
CA PRO A 19 -35.71 10.10 1.78
C PRO A 19 -34.38 10.61 1.18
N ARG A 20 -33.75 11.57 1.87
CA ARG A 20 -32.44 12.09 1.48
C ARG A 20 -31.51 10.88 1.33
N SER A 21 -31.02 10.63 0.12
CA SER A 21 -29.99 9.62 -0.09
C SER A 21 -28.84 9.97 0.84
N SER A 22 -28.42 9.02 1.66
CA SER A 22 -27.26 9.16 2.53
C SER A 22 -26.09 9.69 1.68
N THR A 23 -25.52 10.84 2.05
CA THR A 23 -24.32 11.42 1.42
C THR A 23 -23.06 10.67 1.82
N LYS A 24 -23.19 9.57 2.57
CA LYS A 24 -22.08 8.72 2.98
C LYS A 24 -21.71 7.85 1.80
N GLY A 25 -20.48 8.01 1.32
CA GLY A 25 -19.92 7.15 0.31
C GLY A 25 -19.82 5.72 0.83
N PRO A 26 -19.63 4.75 -0.06
CA PRO A 26 -19.58 3.34 0.33
C PRO A 26 -18.48 3.09 1.36
N LEU A 27 -17.38 3.85 1.41
CA LEU A 27 -16.37 3.69 2.46
C LEU A 27 -16.80 4.25 3.85
N ASP A 28 -17.82 5.10 3.90
CA ASP A 28 -18.24 5.85 5.11
C ASP A 28 -19.44 5.21 5.85
N ILE A 29 -19.94 4.06 5.37
CA ILE A 29 -21.07 3.34 5.97
C ILE A 29 -20.54 2.32 7.01
N PRO A 30 -20.96 2.40 8.28
CA PRO A 30 -20.62 1.38 9.28
C PRO A 30 -21.16 0.01 8.86
N ASP A 31 -20.38 -1.05 9.05
CA ASP A 31 -20.88 -2.42 8.86
C ASP A 31 -22.05 -2.67 9.83
N GLU A 32 -23.18 -3.20 9.34
CA GLU A 32 -24.33 -3.49 10.20
C GLU A 32 -23.94 -4.50 11.29
N PRO A 33 -24.43 -4.33 12.54
CA PRO A 33 -24.07 -5.22 13.63
C PRO A 33 -24.67 -6.60 13.38
N ASP A 34 -23.79 -7.59 13.12
CA ASP A 34 -24.14 -9.00 13.04
C ASP A 34 -24.94 -9.40 14.31
N THR A 35 -26.17 -9.88 14.12
CA THR A 35 -27.05 -10.38 15.18
C THR A 35 -26.36 -11.50 15.97
N ARG A 36 -26.35 -11.34 17.30
CA ARG A 36 -25.69 -12.20 18.31
C ARG A 36 -26.13 -13.67 18.22
N SER A 37 -25.17 -14.59 18.33
CA SER A 37 -25.32 -15.98 18.81
C SER A 37 -23.95 -16.57 19.20
N PRO A 38 -23.88 -17.59 20.08
CA PRO A 38 -22.96 -17.59 21.22
C PRO A 38 -21.60 -18.28 21.00
N THR A 39 -20.65 -17.90 21.86
CA THR A 39 -19.30 -18.43 22.07
C THR A 39 -19.19 -19.95 22.15
N PRO A 40 -18.05 -20.50 21.69
CA PRO A 40 -17.33 -21.46 22.51
C PRO A 40 -15.84 -21.14 22.73
N ALA A 41 -15.38 -21.77 23.81
CA ALA A 41 -14.11 -21.75 24.53
C ALA A 41 -12.79 -21.64 23.75
N ALA A 42 -11.82 -21.08 24.50
CA ALA A 42 -10.43 -20.87 24.18
C ALA A 42 -9.67 -22.14 23.73
N ALA A 43 -8.87 -21.98 22.69
CA ALA A 43 -7.73 -22.85 22.39
C ALA A 43 -6.49 -21.97 22.21
N SER A 44 -5.50 -22.22 23.08
CA SER A 44 -4.15 -21.66 23.08
C SER A 44 -3.37 -22.21 21.87
N GLY A 45 -2.79 -21.32 21.06
CA GLY A 45 -1.92 -21.67 19.94
C GLY A 45 -0.84 -20.59 19.74
N ASN A 46 0.41 -21.05 19.65
CA ASN A 46 1.64 -20.26 19.66
C ASN A 46 1.71 -19.15 18.60
N ARG A 47 2.38 -18.05 19.01
CA ARG A 47 2.72 -16.88 18.19
C ARG A 47 3.87 -17.22 17.24
N ASP A 48 3.63 -17.05 15.95
CA ASP A 48 4.68 -16.81 14.95
C ASP A 48 4.56 -15.36 14.47
N SER A 49 5.45 -14.52 14.99
CA SER A 49 5.54 -13.10 14.65
C SER A 49 6.20 -12.96 13.27
N LYS A 50 5.38 -12.70 12.24
CA LYS A 50 5.87 -12.30 10.90
C LYS A 50 6.19 -10.81 10.90
N THR A 51 7.42 -10.51 10.48
CA THR A 51 7.99 -9.20 10.14
C THR A 51 7.01 -8.27 9.41
N SER A 52 6.87 -7.03 9.87
CA SER A 52 6.02 -6.02 9.25
C SER A 52 6.82 -4.78 8.88
N SER A 53 7.06 -4.59 7.58
CA SER A 53 7.63 -3.39 6.99
C SER A 53 6.56 -2.45 6.41
N LEU A 54 6.96 -1.21 6.13
CA LEU A 54 6.17 -0.08 5.61
C LEU A 54 5.35 -0.42 4.33
N PRO A 55 4.37 0.42 3.92
CA PRO A 55 3.27 0.06 3.01
C PRO A 55 3.62 -0.30 1.54
N PHE A 56 4.89 -0.45 1.20
CA PHE A 56 5.35 -0.68 -0.18
C PHE A 56 6.02 -2.04 -0.40
N HIS A 57 6.12 -2.90 0.61
CA HIS A 57 6.71 -4.22 0.40
C HIS A 57 5.68 -5.22 -0.15
N PRO A 58 6.03 -6.01 -1.18
CA PRO A 58 5.19 -7.09 -1.65
C PRO A 58 5.09 -8.11 -0.53
N ALA A 59 3.92 -8.20 0.12
CA ALA A 59 3.66 -9.25 1.08
C ALA A 59 3.90 -10.60 0.39
N ARG A 60 4.60 -11.51 1.08
CA ARG A 60 4.99 -12.84 0.58
C ARG A 60 3.80 -13.74 0.18
N ASP A 61 2.57 -13.32 0.48
CA ASP A 61 1.33 -14.04 0.21
C ASP A 61 0.70 -13.69 -1.16
N LEU A 62 1.36 -12.87 -1.99
CA LEU A 62 0.78 -12.36 -3.25
C LEU A 62 0.79 -13.33 -4.45
N ILE A 63 1.31 -14.55 -4.29
CA ILE A 63 1.26 -15.61 -5.32
C ILE A 63 0.15 -16.63 -5.03
N ALA A 64 -0.46 -16.61 -3.83
CA ALA A 64 -1.61 -17.44 -3.55
C ALA A 64 -2.89 -16.76 -4.06
N SER A 65 -3.19 -16.94 -5.36
CA SER A 65 -4.58 -16.92 -5.79
C SER A 65 -5.34 -17.94 -4.94
N PRO A 66 -6.54 -17.59 -4.42
CA PRO A 66 -7.37 -18.59 -3.77
C PRO A 66 -7.72 -19.65 -4.81
N LYS A 67 -7.13 -20.84 -4.65
CA LYS A 67 -7.45 -22.12 -5.28
C LYS A 67 -7.77 -22.06 -6.79
N ASP A 68 -6.85 -22.56 -7.59
CA ASP A 68 -7.16 -23.20 -8.87
C ASP A 68 -8.28 -24.23 -8.67
N SER A 69 -9.52 -23.83 -8.98
CA SER A 69 -10.63 -24.72 -9.32
C SER A 69 -11.82 -23.89 -9.78
N SER A 70 -11.76 -23.41 -11.01
CA SER A 70 -12.92 -23.24 -11.90
C SER A 70 -12.36 -23.02 -13.31
N HIS A 71 -12.92 -23.69 -14.32
CA HIS A 71 -12.44 -23.55 -15.69
C HIS A 71 -12.76 -22.16 -16.25
N ILE A 72 -11.88 -21.18 -16.00
CA ILE A 72 -11.98 -19.84 -16.56
C ILE A 72 -11.53 -19.90 -18.02
N GLN A 73 -12.47 -19.74 -18.96
CA GLN A 73 -12.15 -19.62 -20.38
C GLN A 73 -11.84 -18.15 -20.71
N VAL A 74 -10.56 -17.85 -20.88
CA VAL A 74 -10.08 -16.51 -21.28
C VAL A 74 -9.92 -16.46 -22.79
N THR A 75 -10.61 -15.52 -23.43
CA THR A 75 -10.52 -15.26 -24.89
C THR A 75 -9.87 -13.92 -25.20
N GLN A 76 -9.64 -13.11 -24.17
CA GLN A 76 -9.03 -11.80 -24.25
C GLN A 76 -7.55 -11.89 -24.65
N ASN A 77 -7.13 -10.96 -25.51
CA ASN A 77 -5.77 -10.85 -26.00
C ASN A 77 -5.10 -9.61 -25.37
N PHE A 78 -3.98 -9.82 -24.69
CA PHE A 78 -3.21 -8.80 -23.98
C PHE A 78 -1.93 -8.40 -24.72
N SER A 79 -1.88 -8.58 -26.05
CA SER A 79 -0.72 -8.17 -26.88
C SER A 79 -0.38 -6.69 -26.73
N PHE A 80 -1.38 -5.84 -26.50
CA PHE A 80 -1.17 -4.41 -26.27
C PHE A 80 -0.32 -4.13 -25.03
N LEU A 81 -0.33 -4.99 -24.00
CA LEU A 81 0.49 -4.84 -22.79
C LEU A 81 1.94 -5.34 -22.97
N ARG A 82 2.25 -5.95 -24.11
CA ARG A 82 3.56 -6.54 -24.42
C ARG A 82 4.39 -5.66 -25.36
N GLN A 83 3.89 -4.47 -25.68
CA GLN A 83 4.56 -3.51 -26.55
C GLN A 83 5.78 -2.92 -25.85
N PRO A 84 6.99 -2.99 -26.44
CA PRO A 84 8.20 -2.42 -25.85
C PRO A 84 8.07 -0.91 -25.56
N GLU A 85 7.27 -0.19 -26.35
CA GLU A 85 7.05 1.25 -26.24
C GLU A 85 6.37 1.66 -24.93
N ILE A 86 5.73 0.72 -24.24
CA ILE A 86 5.17 0.97 -22.91
C ILE A 86 6.30 1.18 -21.91
N PHE A 87 7.39 0.43 -22.01
CA PHE A 87 8.37 0.29 -20.96
C PHE A 87 9.53 1.27 -21.13
N HIS A 88 9.67 2.19 -20.18
CA HIS A 88 10.71 3.20 -20.23
C HIS A 88 12.09 2.57 -19.95
N PRO A 89 13.14 3.03 -20.67
CA PRO A 89 14.50 2.60 -20.40
C PRO A 89 14.94 3.09 -19.02
N LEU A 90 15.60 2.21 -18.27
CA LEU A 90 16.08 2.51 -16.92
C LEU A 90 17.56 2.91 -16.95
N SER A 91 17.94 3.81 -16.06
CA SER A 91 19.29 4.36 -15.96
C SER A 91 19.81 4.24 -14.53
N GLN A 92 21.13 4.16 -14.38
CA GLN A 92 21.83 4.15 -13.10
C GLN A 92 22.66 5.42 -12.85
N LEU A 93 22.41 6.49 -13.63
CA LEU A 93 23.11 7.76 -13.48
C LEU A 93 22.88 8.38 -12.09
N GLU A 94 21.67 8.27 -11.56
CA GLU A 94 21.28 8.75 -10.23
C GLU A 94 21.65 7.78 -9.10
N ILE A 95 22.37 6.69 -9.40
CA ILE A 95 22.81 5.70 -8.41
C ILE A 95 24.32 5.88 -8.20
N PRO A 96 24.81 5.93 -6.93
CA PRO A 96 26.24 6.01 -6.64
C PRO A 96 26.97 4.78 -7.18
N LEU A 97 28.22 4.96 -7.60
CA LEU A 97 29.02 3.92 -8.25
C LEU A 97 29.05 2.58 -7.48
N PRO A 98 29.19 2.54 -6.14
CA PRO A 98 29.22 1.29 -5.37
C PRO A 98 27.94 0.45 -5.46
N PHE A 99 26.78 1.06 -5.77
CA PHE A 99 25.49 0.37 -5.87
C PHE A 99 25.12 -0.05 -7.29
N ARG A 100 25.90 0.36 -8.31
CA ARG A 100 25.59 0.06 -9.71
C ARG A 100 25.77 -1.42 -9.99
N SER A 101 24.81 -1.98 -10.72
CA SER A 101 24.75 -3.40 -11.07
C SER A 101 24.40 -3.57 -12.54
N GLU A 102 24.84 -4.64 -13.18
CA GLU A 102 24.51 -4.87 -14.58
C GLU A 102 23.02 -5.18 -14.77
N PHE A 103 22.43 -4.62 -15.83
CA PHE A 103 21.06 -4.96 -16.21
C PHE A 103 21.02 -6.35 -16.87
N PRO A 104 20.20 -7.28 -16.36
CA PRO A 104 20.13 -8.64 -16.88
C PRO A 104 19.43 -8.68 -18.25
N SER A 105 19.95 -9.51 -19.15
CA SER A 105 19.34 -9.81 -20.45
C SER A 105 18.87 -11.27 -20.50
N LEU A 106 17.89 -11.57 -21.35
CA LEU A 106 17.50 -12.96 -21.62
C LEU A 106 18.60 -13.70 -22.38
N LEU A 107 18.94 -14.90 -21.92
CA LEU A 107 19.90 -15.75 -22.61
C LEU A 107 19.25 -16.44 -23.83
N PRO A 108 20.00 -16.69 -24.92
CA PRO A 108 19.47 -17.42 -26.07
C PRO A 108 18.93 -18.80 -25.65
N GLY A 109 17.66 -19.08 -25.95
CA GLY A 109 17.02 -20.35 -25.60
C GLY A 109 16.65 -20.53 -24.12
N GLN A 110 16.75 -19.47 -23.29
CA GLN A 110 16.35 -19.54 -21.89
C GLN A 110 14.85 -19.86 -21.75
N PRO A 111 14.46 -20.89 -20.97
CA PRO A 111 13.06 -21.18 -20.72
C PRO A 111 12.44 -20.16 -19.77
N LEU A 112 11.13 -19.94 -19.88
CA LEU A 112 10.38 -18.97 -19.06
C LEU A 112 10.60 -19.21 -17.55
N GLU A 113 10.53 -20.46 -17.09
CA GLU A 113 10.74 -20.82 -15.68
C GLU A 113 12.08 -20.34 -15.13
N SER A 114 13.16 -20.50 -15.91
CA SER A 114 14.50 -20.05 -15.55
C SER A 114 14.57 -18.52 -15.49
N ALA A 115 13.93 -17.82 -16.42
CA ALA A 115 13.86 -16.36 -16.40
C ALA A 115 13.06 -15.85 -15.18
N LEU A 116 11.93 -16.49 -14.85
CA LEU A 116 11.14 -16.14 -13.66
C LEU A 116 11.91 -16.42 -12.36
N GLN A 117 12.69 -17.50 -12.30
CA GLN A 117 13.55 -17.80 -11.17
C GLN A 117 14.63 -16.73 -10.99
N GLN A 118 15.31 -16.33 -12.07
CA GLN A 118 16.31 -15.26 -12.04
C GLN A 118 15.69 -13.92 -11.60
N LEU A 119 14.47 -13.59 -12.06
CA LEU A 119 13.73 -12.42 -11.60
C LEU A 119 13.46 -12.48 -10.09
N ASN A 120 13.03 -13.63 -9.58
CA ASN A 120 12.78 -13.85 -8.16
C ASN A 120 14.08 -13.69 -7.34
N ASP A 121 15.19 -14.21 -7.84
CA ASP A 121 16.50 -14.10 -7.16
C ASP A 121 17.03 -12.65 -7.14
N LEU A 122 16.67 -11.80 -8.10
CA LEU A 122 16.95 -10.36 -8.04
C LEU A 122 16.11 -9.69 -6.95
N CYS A 123 14.79 -9.95 -6.92
CA CYS A 123 13.91 -9.42 -5.88
C CYS A 123 14.34 -9.85 -4.47
N LYS A 124 14.74 -11.11 -4.29
CA LYS A 124 15.23 -11.65 -3.00
C LYS A 124 16.52 -10.98 -2.51
N ARG A 125 17.33 -10.44 -3.42
CA ARG A 125 18.55 -9.71 -3.09
C ARG A 125 18.33 -8.20 -2.95
N GLY A 126 17.11 -7.72 -3.18
CA GLY A 126 16.78 -6.29 -3.12
C GLY A 126 17.19 -5.50 -4.37
N HIS A 127 17.58 -6.19 -5.45
CA HIS A 127 17.94 -5.59 -6.75
C HIS A 127 16.69 -5.23 -7.55
N TYR A 128 15.91 -4.28 -7.05
CA TYR A 128 14.62 -3.93 -7.63
C TYR A 128 14.77 -3.20 -8.96
N LEU A 129 15.79 -2.36 -9.16
CA LEU A 129 15.95 -1.67 -10.44
C LEU A 129 16.29 -2.65 -11.57
N PRO A 130 17.26 -3.58 -11.40
CA PRO A 130 17.48 -4.67 -12.34
C PRO A 130 16.27 -5.60 -12.51
N ALA A 131 15.54 -5.91 -11.43
CA ALA A 131 14.32 -6.71 -11.52
C ALA A 131 13.23 -6.02 -12.35
N ALA A 132 13.03 -4.71 -12.20
CA ALA A 132 12.10 -3.93 -13.00
C ALA A 132 12.45 -3.98 -14.49
N HIS A 133 13.74 -3.83 -14.81
CA HIS A 133 14.25 -3.99 -16.18
C HIS A 133 13.92 -5.39 -16.71
N PHE A 134 14.30 -6.43 -15.97
CA PHE A 134 14.16 -7.82 -16.42
C PHE A 134 12.69 -8.22 -16.59
N ALA A 135 11.80 -7.77 -15.72
CA ALA A 135 10.37 -8.01 -15.84
C ALA A 135 9.80 -7.47 -17.16
N ALA A 136 10.20 -6.27 -17.61
CA ALA A 136 9.82 -5.76 -18.93
C ALA A 136 10.42 -6.58 -20.07
N THR A 137 11.68 -6.97 -19.96
CA THR A 137 12.35 -7.83 -20.95
C THR A 137 11.60 -9.15 -21.11
N ILE A 138 11.14 -9.77 -20.02
CA ILE A 138 10.35 -11.00 -20.07
C ILE A 138 8.96 -10.75 -20.72
N VAL A 139 8.23 -9.72 -20.31
CA VAL A 139 6.88 -9.41 -20.84
C VAL A 139 6.88 -9.13 -22.34
N THR A 140 7.90 -8.41 -22.82
CA THR A 140 8.05 -8.04 -24.23
C THR A 140 8.64 -9.16 -25.08
N SER A 141 9.23 -10.19 -24.46
CA SER A 141 9.78 -11.35 -25.17
C SER A 141 8.70 -12.28 -25.72
N ASN A 142 9.10 -13.20 -26.60
CA ASN A 142 8.23 -14.26 -27.11
C ASN A 142 8.03 -15.44 -26.13
N LEU A 143 8.54 -15.36 -24.90
CA LEU A 143 8.44 -16.44 -23.90
C LEU A 143 7.01 -16.63 -23.37
N ILE A 144 6.14 -15.64 -23.52
CA ILE A 144 4.78 -15.61 -22.96
C ILE A 144 3.77 -15.43 -24.10
N ALA A 145 2.69 -16.21 -24.06
CA ALA A 145 1.58 -16.05 -25.00
C ALA A 145 0.75 -14.80 -24.66
N SER A 146 0.21 -14.11 -25.66
CA SER A 146 -0.63 -12.92 -25.42
C SER A 146 -1.96 -13.21 -24.69
N THR A 147 -2.32 -14.49 -24.53
CA THR A 147 -3.50 -14.95 -23.78
C THR A 147 -3.16 -15.33 -22.34
N ASP A 148 -1.87 -15.40 -21.96
CA ASP A 148 -1.43 -15.72 -20.61
C ASP A 148 -1.49 -14.47 -19.72
N TYR A 149 -2.71 -14.09 -19.36
CA TYR A 149 -2.99 -12.91 -18.53
C TYR A 149 -2.34 -13.00 -17.15
N SER A 150 -2.21 -14.21 -16.60
CA SER A 150 -1.65 -14.44 -15.27
C SER A 150 -0.17 -14.06 -15.23
N ALA A 151 0.62 -14.57 -16.18
CA ALA A 151 2.03 -14.22 -16.30
C ALA A 151 2.23 -12.73 -16.63
N ILE A 152 1.45 -12.19 -17.58
CA ILE A 152 1.53 -10.78 -17.99
C ILE A 152 1.24 -9.85 -16.80
N PHE A 153 0.14 -10.03 -16.08
CA PHE A 153 -0.20 -9.17 -14.95
C PHE A 153 0.76 -9.35 -13.76
N SER A 154 1.27 -10.55 -13.52
CA SER A 154 2.26 -10.79 -12.47
C SER A 154 3.56 -10.04 -12.74
N LEU A 155 4.03 -10.06 -13.99
CA LEU A 155 5.24 -9.34 -14.40
C LEU A 155 5.04 -7.83 -14.43
N LEU A 156 3.89 -7.34 -14.90
CA LEU A 156 3.54 -5.91 -14.83
C LEU A 156 3.48 -5.43 -13.37
N TYR A 157 2.84 -6.20 -12.49
CA TYR A 157 2.80 -5.89 -11.07
C TYR A 157 4.20 -5.84 -10.47
N THR A 158 5.05 -6.82 -10.82
CA THR A 158 6.44 -6.88 -10.36
C THR A 158 7.21 -5.64 -10.82
N ARG A 159 7.11 -5.30 -12.12
CA ARG A 159 7.76 -4.11 -12.69
C ARG A 159 7.31 -2.83 -11.99
N LEU A 160 6.01 -2.57 -11.92
CA LEU A 160 5.47 -1.34 -11.33
C LEU A 160 5.85 -1.22 -9.85
N THR A 161 5.84 -2.32 -9.10
CA THR A 161 6.23 -2.33 -7.69
C THR A 161 7.73 -2.10 -7.52
N CYS A 162 8.57 -2.71 -8.35
CA CYS A 162 10.01 -2.47 -8.33
C CYS A 162 10.38 -1.03 -8.70
N LEU A 163 9.68 -0.41 -9.65
CA LEU A 163 9.84 1.01 -9.97
C LEU A 163 9.46 1.89 -8.77
N LEU A 164 8.37 1.58 -8.07
CA LEU A 164 7.99 2.31 -6.85
C LEU A 164 9.03 2.16 -5.73
N LEU A 165 9.53 0.94 -5.51
CA LEU A 165 10.55 0.63 -4.49
C LEU A 165 11.89 1.34 -4.74
N THR A 166 12.17 1.68 -6.01
CA THR A 166 13.39 2.40 -6.42
C THR A 166 13.17 3.91 -6.58
N GLY A 167 11.98 4.43 -6.24
CA GLY A 167 11.65 5.85 -6.34
C GLY A 167 11.26 6.31 -7.74
N ASN A 168 11.23 5.42 -8.74
CA ASN A 168 10.83 5.69 -10.13
C ASN A 168 9.30 5.77 -10.31
N THR A 169 8.64 6.52 -9.44
CA THR A 169 7.16 6.60 -9.37
C THR A 169 6.56 7.19 -10.64
N LEU A 170 7.21 8.18 -11.26
CA LEU A 170 6.72 8.80 -12.49
C LEU A 170 6.75 7.82 -13.68
N LEU A 171 7.82 7.02 -13.79
CA LEU A 171 7.88 5.97 -14.82
C LEU A 171 6.78 4.92 -14.59
N ALA A 172 6.62 4.45 -13.35
CA ALA A 172 5.54 3.52 -13.00
C ALA A 172 4.15 4.11 -13.32
N ALA A 173 3.96 5.40 -13.09
CA ALA A 173 2.72 6.11 -13.39
C ALA A 173 2.40 6.14 -14.88
N GLU A 174 3.39 6.49 -15.73
CA GLU A 174 3.24 6.49 -17.18
C GLU A 174 2.96 5.08 -17.71
N GLU A 175 3.72 4.08 -17.25
CA GLU A 175 3.54 2.68 -17.68
C GLU A 175 2.19 2.10 -17.28
N SER A 176 1.68 2.48 -16.11
CA SER A 176 0.37 2.03 -15.63
C SER A 176 -0.81 2.48 -16.51
N LYS A 177 -0.62 3.51 -17.36
CA LYS A 177 -1.65 3.96 -18.31
C LYS A 177 -1.95 2.90 -19.36
N ALA A 178 -0.99 2.02 -19.67
CA ALA A 178 -1.19 0.91 -20.59
C ALA A 178 -2.27 -0.08 -20.10
N LEU A 179 -2.54 -0.15 -18.79
CA LEU A 179 -3.64 -0.94 -18.23
C LEU A 179 -5.03 -0.37 -18.54
N GLN A 180 -5.10 0.81 -19.17
CA GLN A 180 -6.34 1.47 -19.58
C GLN A 180 -7.37 1.52 -18.44
N ASP A 181 -8.64 1.24 -18.72
CA ASP A 181 -9.69 1.15 -17.73
C ASP A 181 -9.86 -0.29 -17.23
N LEU A 182 -9.31 -0.58 -16.05
CA LEU A 182 -9.46 -1.88 -15.38
C LEU A 182 -10.92 -2.19 -14.96
N ASN A 183 -11.82 -1.20 -14.93
CA ASN A 183 -13.24 -1.44 -14.67
C ASN A 183 -14.02 -1.86 -15.93
N SER A 184 -13.39 -1.82 -17.10
CA SER A 184 -13.99 -2.28 -18.36
C SER A 184 -14.38 -3.74 -18.31
N SER A 185 -15.49 -4.10 -18.97
CA SER A 185 -15.94 -5.49 -19.13
C SER A 185 -14.90 -6.40 -19.77
N PHE A 186 -13.91 -5.83 -20.46
CA PHE A 186 -12.77 -6.57 -21.01
C PHE A 186 -12.03 -7.39 -19.94
N TYR A 187 -11.86 -6.85 -18.72
CA TYR A 187 -11.13 -7.52 -17.65
C TYR A 187 -11.97 -8.50 -16.82
N TYR A 188 -13.24 -8.71 -17.18
CA TYR A 188 -14.13 -9.63 -16.49
C TYR A 188 -14.47 -10.84 -17.35
N VAL A 189 -14.49 -12.01 -16.72
CA VAL A 189 -14.84 -13.29 -17.34
C VAL A 189 -15.88 -14.01 -16.50
N ASP A 190 -16.80 -14.70 -17.17
CA ASP A 190 -17.83 -15.47 -16.50
C ASP A 190 -17.23 -16.76 -15.92
N VAL A 191 -17.38 -16.94 -14.62
CA VAL A 191 -17.01 -18.17 -13.92
C VAL A 191 -18.19 -19.13 -14.02
N LYS A 192 -17.99 -20.25 -14.72
CA LYS A 192 -18.97 -21.33 -14.74
C LYS A 192 -18.94 -22.05 -13.39
N PRO A 193 -20.09 -22.25 -12.71
CA PRO A 193 -20.13 -23.09 -11.53
C PRO A 193 -19.85 -24.54 -11.91
N ASP A 194 -19.00 -25.22 -11.14
CA ASP A 194 -18.53 -26.59 -11.42
C ASP A 194 -19.62 -27.68 -11.22
N LEU A 195 -20.83 -27.32 -10.78
CA LEU A 195 -21.95 -28.26 -10.56
C LEU A 195 -23.25 -27.71 -11.17
N PRO A 196 -23.98 -28.52 -11.98
CA PRO A 196 -25.36 -28.20 -12.31
C PRO A 196 -26.20 -28.32 -11.02
N LYS A 197 -26.86 -27.23 -10.61
CA LYS A 197 -27.90 -27.29 -9.58
C LYS A 197 -29.06 -28.11 -10.17
N GLU A 198 -29.43 -29.24 -9.53
CA GLU A 198 -30.54 -30.11 -9.98
C GLU A 198 -31.93 -29.47 -9.81
N ASP A 199 -32.04 -28.35 -9.11
CA ASP A 199 -33.32 -27.67 -8.94
C ASP A 199 -33.44 -26.45 -9.86
N GLY A 200 -34.39 -26.52 -10.80
CA GLY A 200 -34.74 -25.49 -11.78
C GLY A 200 -35.34 -24.21 -11.21
N SER A 201 -34.90 -23.74 -10.04
CA SER A 201 -35.32 -22.47 -9.47
C SER A 201 -34.12 -21.63 -9.04
N SER A 202 -34.07 -20.40 -9.54
CA SER A 202 -33.01 -19.37 -9.39
C SER A 202 -31.67 -19.67 -10.07
N GLN A 203 -31.57 -19.32 -11.36
CA GLN A 203 -30.29 -19.01 -11.99
C GLN A 203 -29.69 -17.79 -11.28
N GLU A 204 -28.82 -18.00 -10.30
CA GLU A 204 -27.90 -16.95 -9.87
C GLU A 204 -27.07 -16.54 -11.09
N PRO A 205 -26.94 -15.23 -11.39
CA PRO A 205 -26.12 -14.78 -12.51
C PRO A 205 -24.70 -15.35 -12.35
N PRO A 206 -24.05 -15.78 -13.44
CA PRO A 206 -22.69 -16.32 -13.37
C PRO A 206 -21.79 -15.30 -12.66
N GLY A 207 -21.04 -15.79 -11.67
CA GLY A 207 -20.09 -14.95 -10.95
C GLY A 207 -19.05 -14.42 -11.94
N LYS A 208 -18.84 -13.12 -12.01
CA LYS A 208 -17.78 -12.54 -12.83
C LYS A 208 -16.48 -12.52 -12.03
N ALA A 209 -15.42 -13.11 -12.58
CA ALA A 209 -14.08 -12.98 -12.05
C ALA A 209 -13.31 -11.89 -12.78
N HIS A 210 -12.54 -11.11 -12.01
CA HIS A 210 -11.63 -10.12 -12.55
C HIS A 210 -10.29 -10.79 -12.93
N LEU A 211 -9.80 -10.56 -14.14
CA LEU A 211 -8.55 -11.16 -14.63
C LEU A 211 -7.30 -10.53 -13.98
N ALA A 212 -7.29 -9.21 -13.76
CA ALA A 212 -6.18 -8.55 -13.07
C ALA A 212 -6.22 -8.82 -11.55
N PRO A 213 -5.10 -9.21 -10.91
CA PRO A 213 -5.03 -9.42 -9.46
C PRO A 213 -5.37 -8.17 -8.65
N TRP A 214 -5.99 -8.35 -7.48
CA TRP A 214 -6.35 -7.24 -6.57
C TRP A 214 -5.20 -6.25 -6.28
N PRO A 215 -3.96 -6.69 -5.97
CA PRO A 215 -2.85 -5.75 -5.73
C PRO A 215 -2.53 -4.87 -6.94
N LEU A 216 -2.59 -5.44 -8.16
CA LEU A 216 -2.36 -4.70 -9.39
C LEU A 216 -3.45 -3.64 -9.60
N ARG A 217 -4.71 -3.95 -9.29
CA ARG A 217 -5.81 -2.99 -9.40
C ARG A 217 -5.64 -1.83 -8.42
N VAL A 218 -5.29 -2.13 -7.17
CA VAL A 218 -5.07 -1.11 -6.13
C VAL A 218 -3.90 -0.18 -6.49
N ILE A 219 -2.77 -0.74 -6.95
CA ILE A 219 -1.61 0.07 -7.33
C ILE A 219 -1.86 0.87 -8.60
N ALA A 220 -2.58 0.30 -9.59
CA ALA A 220 -2.93 0.98 -10.83
C ALA A 220 -3.79 2.22 -10.59
N VAL A 221 -4.76 2.16 -9.66
CA VAL A 221 -5.57 3.35 -9.31
C VAL A 221 -4.69 4.52 -8.86
N ARG A 222 -3.71 4.27 -7.99
CA ARG A 222 -2.76 5.30 -7.54
C ARG A 222 -1.87 5.76 -8.68
N LEU A 223 -1.22 4.84 -9.39
CA LEU A 223 -0.27 5.16 -10.45
C LEU A 223 -0.92 5.93 -11.61
N GLN A 224 -2.12 5.53 -12.04
CA GLN A 224 -2.85 6.24 -13.08
C GLN A 224 -3.29 7.63 -12.61
N SER A 225 -3.68 7.81 -11.34
CA SER A 225 -3.99 9.14 -10.81
C SER A 225 -2.79 10.09 -10.90
N ILE A 226 -1.58 9.59 -10.63
CA ILE A 226 -0.33 10.34 -10.79
C ILE A 226 -0.05 10.61 -12.27
N GLY A 227 -0.15 9.58 -13.12
CA GLY A 227 0.19 9.68 -14.54
C GLY A 227 -0.75 10.62 -15.30
N PHE A 228 -2.04 10.62 -14.97
CA PHE A 228 -3.00 11.58 -15.53
C PHE A 228 -3.00 12.93 -14.80
N SER A 229 -2.19 13.08 -13.75
CA SER A 229 -2.17 14.27 -12.88
C SER A 229 -3.56 14.65 -12.36
N ASP A 230 -4.37 13.63 -12.04
CA ASP A 230 -5.74 13.77 -11.54
C ASP A 230 -5.94 12.94 -10.27
N THR A 231 -5.80 13.59 -9.12
CA THR A 231 -5.98 12.99 -7.79
C THR A 231 -7.43 12.54 -7.53
N ARG A 232 -8.42 13.18 -8.16
CA ARG A 232 -9.84 12.82 -8.01
C ARG A 232 -10.13 11.47 -8.65
N ARG A 233 -9.48 11.17 -9.78
CA ARG A 233 -9.53 9.85 -10.41
C ARG A 233 -9.02 8.76 -9.47
N GLY A 234 -7.95 9.03 -8.71
CA GLY A 234 -7.43 8.12 -7.70
C GLY A 234 -8.45 7.83 -6.59
N ILE A 235 -9.08 8.88 -6.05
CA ILE A 235 -10.12 8.75 -5.03
C ILE A 235 -11.32 7.97 -5.57
N SER A 236 -11.84 8.34 -6.75
CA SER A 236 -12.97 7.66 -7.39
C SER A 236 -12.69 6.17 -7.60
N GLY A 237 -11.52 5.82 -8.14
CA GLY A 237 -11.14 4.43 -8.36
C GLY A 237 -11.05 3.61 -7.06
N LEU A 238 -10.60 4.22 -5.96
CA LEU A 238 -10.60 3.56 -4.65
C LEU A 238 -12.01 3.33 -4.11
N TYR A 239 -12.95 4.27 -4.33
CA TYR A 239 -14.35 4.07 -3.98
C TYR A 239 -15.02 2.99 -4.84
N ASP A 240 -14.67 2.88 -6.13
CA ASP A 240 -15.17 1.82 -7.02
C ASP A 240 -14.71 0.43 -6.55
N LEU A 241 -13.42 0.29 -6.19
CA LEU A 241 -12.90 -0.93 -5.57
C LEU A 241 -13.57 -1.20 -4.21
N GLY A 242 -13.87 -0.16 -3.45
CA GLY A 242 -14.60 -0.27 -2.17
C GLY A 242 -16.02 -0.81 -2.35
N LEU A 243 -16.73 -0.37 -3.40
CA LEU A 243 -18.05 -0.89 -3.76
C LEU A 243 -18.00 -2.36 -4.10
N GLU A 244 -17.01 -2.78 -4.89
CA GLU A 244 -16.79 -4.19 -5.20
C GLU A 244 -16.54 -5.01 -3.93
N ALA A 245 -15.63 -4.56 -3.07
CA ALA A 245 -15.35 -5.26 -1.81
C ALA A 245 -16.62 -5.43 -0.96
N ARG A 246 -17.47 -4.40 -0.87
CA ARG A 246 -18.77 -4.51 -0.17
C ARG A 246 -19.73 -5.50 -0.81
N ARG A 247 -19.81 -5.53 -2.14
CA ARG A 247 -20.65 -6.52 -2.84
C ARG A 247 -20.22 -7.94 -2.48
N HIS A 248 -18.91 -8.21 -2.40
CA HIS A 248 -18.40 -9.51 -1.95
C HIS A 248 -18.68 -9.81 -0.48
N ILE A 249 -18.63 -8.81 0.42
CA ILE A 249 -18.94 -8.99 1.85
C ILE A 249 -20.41 -9.33 2.09
N ILE A 250 -21.32 -8.74 1.31
CA ILE A 250 -22.78 -8.89 1.45
C ILE A 250 -23.29 -10.10 0.68
N ARG A 251 -22.53 -10.63 -0.29
CA ARG A 251 -22.94 -11.75 -1.14
C ARG A 251 -23.32 -12.97 -0.28
N PRO A 252 -24.54 -13.54 -0.48
CA PRO A 252 -24.96 -14.73 0.26
C PRO A 252 -24.10 -15.93 -0.13
N GLY A 253 -23.87 -16.84 0.82
CA GLY A 253 -23.09 -18.08 0.58
C GLY A 253 -21.56 -17.91 0.56
N VAL A 254 -21.04 -16.72 0.87
CA VAL A 254 -19.58 -16.49 0.99
C VAL A 254 -19.06 -17.04 2.32
N GLY A 255 -17.98 -17.83 2.26
CA GLY A 255 -17.32 -18.37 3.43
C GLY A 255 -16.73 -17.30 4.35
N ALA A 256 -16.59 -17.60 5.65
CA ALA A 256 -16.10 -16.65 6.64
C ALA A 256 -14.69 -16.11 6.33
N GLU A 257 -13.80 -16.94 5.78
CA GLU A 257 -12.45 -16.54 5.37
C GLU A 257 -12.45 -15.54 4.22
N GLU A 258 -13.26 -15.80 3.18
CA GLU A 258 -13.40 -14.88 2.05
C GLU A 258 -14.03 -13.55 2.51
N LYS A 259 -15.06 -13.60 3.37
CA LYS A 259 -15.65 -12.39 3.96
C LYS A 259 -14.63 -11.58 4.78
N SER A 260 -13.78 -12.26 5.56
CA SER A 260 -12.69 -11.65 6.32
C SER A 260 -11.65 -10.97 5.41
N LEU A 261 -11.25 -11.64 4.33
CA LEU A 261 -10.35 -11.10 3.31
C LEU A 261 -10.90 -9.80 2.70
N TRP A 262 -12.16 -9.79 2.28
CA TRP A 262 -12.77 -8.60 1.70
C TRP A 262 -12.97 -7.47 2.71
N LYS A 263 -13.28 -7.78 3.98
CA LYS A 263 -13.27 -6.78 5.07
C LYS A 263 -11.89 -6.17 5.27
N ALA A 264 -10.83 -6.99 5.24
CA ALA A 264 -9.46 -6.49 5.35
C ALA A 264 -9.07 -5.59 4.17
N ARG A 265 -9.45 -5.96 2.94
CA ARG A 265 -9.28 -5.14 1.72
C ARG A 265 -10.03 -3.80 1.83
N LEU A 266 -11.28 -3.83 2.29
CA LEU A 266 -12.08 -2.63 2.47
C LEU A 266 -11.46 -1.67 3.49
N ALA A 267 -10.95 -2.20 4.60
CA ALA A 267 -10.24 -1.40 5.61
C ALA A 267 -8.96 -0.76 5.05
N ASP A 268 -8.17 -1.49 4.26
CA ASP A 268 -6.96 -0.98 3.58
C ASP A 268 -7.31 0.13 2.57
N LEU A 269 -8.37 -0.04 1.78
CA LEU A 269 -8.86 1.00 0.86
C LEU A 269 -9.27 2.28 1.60
N GLY A 270 -9.91 2.16 2.77
CA GLY A 270 -10.27 3.32 3.59
C GLY A 270 -9.06 4.16 3.99
N ILE A 271 -7.97 3.52 4.46
CA ILE A 271 -6.70 4.19 4.77
C ILE A 271 -6.10 4.86 3.53
N ARG A 272 -6.14 4.19 2.37
CA ARG A 272 -5.64 4.75 1.10
C ARG A 272 -6.44 5.95 0.63
N VAL A 273 -7.76 5.96 0.81
CA VAL A 273 -8.61 7.11 0.47
C VAL A 273 -8.28 8.31 1.34
N VAL A 274 -8.11 8.12 2.66
CA VAL A 274 -7.68 9.21 3.53
C VAL A 274 -6.32 9.75 3.08
N ASN A 275 -5.36 8.88 2.77
CA ASN A 275 -4.07 9.33 2.27
C ASN A 275 -4.18 10.11 0.94
N ALA A 276 -5.04 9.67 0.02
CA ALA A 276 -5.29 10.37 -1.24
C ALA A 276 -5.97 11.74 -1.03
N LEU A 277 -6.88 11.85 -0.06
CA LEU A 277 -7.52 13.13 0.33
C LEU A 277 -6.50 14.10 0.93
N VAL A 278 -5.59 13.60 1.76
CA VAL A 278 -4.46 14.38 2.29
C VAL A 278 -3.55 14.87 1.17
N GLU A 279 -3.18 14.00 0.22
CA GLU A 279 -2.38 14.38 -0.96
C GLU A 279 -3.08 15.41 -1.85
N MET A 280 -4.41 15.35 -1.96
CA MET A 280 -5.23 16.35 -2.67
C MET A 280 -5.37 17.68 -1.90
N GLY A 281 -5.05 17.70 -0.60
CA GLY A 281 -5.21 18.87 0.27
C GLY A 281 -6.62 19.06 0.84
N ASP A 282 -7.53 18.12 0.63
CA ASP A 282 -8.87 18.14 1.25
C ASP A 282 -8.82 17.50 2.66
N LEU A 283 -8.20 18.24 3.57
CA LEU A 283 -7.94 17.79 4.95
C LEU A 283 -9.25 17.58 5.73
N GLU A 284 -10.30 18.34 5.43
CA GLU A 284 -11.60 18.22 6.10
C GLU A 284 -12.35 16.97 5.65
N ALA A 285 -12.28 16.59 4.37
CA ALA A 285 -12.77 15.28 3.93
C ALA A 285 -11.94 14.15 4.55
N ALA A 286 -10.62 14.26 4.58
CA ALA A 286 -9.75 13.27 5.20
C ALA A 286 -10.12 13.04 6.68
N ARG A 287 -10.33 14.12 7.44
CA ARG A 287 -10.76 14.09 8.85
C ARG A 287 -12.11 13.38 9.02
N ARG A 288 -13.11 13.74 8.21
CA ARG A 288 -14.44 13.12 8.26
C ARG A 288 -14.40 11.64 7.91
N SER A 289 -13.63 11.26 6.88
CA SER A 289 -13.47 9.86 6.49
C SER A 289 -12.80 9.06 7.62
N LEU A 290 -11.71 9.57 8.23
CA LEU A 290 -11.07 8.95 9.40
C LEU A 290 -12.04 8.75 10.57
N ALA A 291 -12.86 9.75 10.88
CA ALA A 291 -13.84 9.68 11.96
C ALA A 291 -14.96 8.65 11.68
N SER A 292 -15.29 8.41 10.41
CA SER A 292 -16.32 7.45 10.00
C SER A 292 -15.85 5.99 9.99
N MET A 293 -14.53 5.76 10.01
CA MET A 293 -13.97 4.40 10.02
C MET A 293 -14.24 3.72 11.37
N ALA A 294 -14.72 2.48 11.31
CA ALA A 294 -14.92 1.65 12.49
C ALA A 294 -13.67 1.65 13.39
N PRO A 295 -13.82 1.73 14.72
CA PRO A 295 -12.67 1.72 15.63
C PRO A 295 -11.83 0.47 15.38
N PRO A 296 -10.49 0.57 15.38
CA PRO A 296 -9.66 -0.60 15.21
C PRO A 296 -9.94 -1.58 16.35
N SER A 297 -9.89 -2.88 16.09
CA SER A 297 -9.97 -3.86 17.16
C SER A 297 -8.78 -3.65 18.11
N ASN A 298 -8.99 -3.84 19.42
CA ASN A 298 -7.97 -3.60 20.45
C ASN A 298 -6.66 -4.40 20.26
N GLY A 299 -6.62 -5.37 19.34
CA GLY A 299 -5.42 -6.14 18.99
C GLY A 299 -4.69 -5.67 17.73
N ASP A 300 -5.23 -4.72 16.96
CA ASP A 300 -4.62 -4.26 15.70
C ASP A 300 -3.84 -2.96 15.88
N VAL A 301 -2.73 -3.08 16.59
CA VAL A 301 -1.79 -1.99 16.89
C VAL A 301 -1.33 -1.28 15.62
N ARG A 302 -1.07 -2.02 14.53
CA ARG A 302 -0.60 -1.46 13.26
C ARG A 302 -1.64 -0.52 12.65
N ARG A 303 -2.91 -0.94 12.57
CA ARG A 303 -3.98 -0.06 12.05
C ARG A 303 -4.18 1.16 12.94
N LEU A 304 -4.06 1.00 14.25
CA LEU A 304 -4.14 2.11 15.19
C LEU A 304 -3.04 3.14 14.92
N GLN A 305 -1.78 2.70 14.80
CA GLN A 305 -0.64 3.56 14.46
C GLN A 305 -0.83 4.26 13.11
N GLN A 306 -1.27 3.53 12.08
CA GLN A 306 -1.53 4.11 10.76
C GLN A 306 -2.59 5.23 10.82
N ARG A 307 -3.68 5.03 11.56
CA ARG A 307 -4.71 6.06 11.75
C ARG A 307 -4.16 7.26 12.51
N ALA A 308 -3.39 7.04 13.57
CA ALA A 308 -2.80 8.14 14.33
C ALA A 308 -1.82 8.97 13.51
N LEU A 309 -0.97 8.33 12.70
CA LEU A 309 -0.09 9.01 11.75
C LEU A 309 -0.88 9.83 10.71
N LEU A 310 -2.03 9.33 10.24
CA LEU A 310 -2.91 10.09 9.35
C LEU A 310 -3.56 11.28 10.05
N HIS A 311 -4.03 11.13 11.29
CA HIS A 311 -4.52 12.26 12.09
C HIS A 311 -3.44 13.33 12.29
N LEU A 312 -2.21 12.92 12.63
CA LEU A 312 -1.06 13.82 12.69
C LEU A 312 -0.79 14.54 11.36
N ARG A 313 -0.88 13.82 10.24
CA ARG A 313 -0.67 14.37 8.89
C ARG A 313 -1.76 15.38 8.49
N VAL A 314 -2.98 15.20 8.99
CA VAL A 314 -4.11 16.13 8.84
C VAL A 314 -3.98 17.34 9.79
N GLY A 315 -3.13 17.25 10.82
CA GLY A 315 -2.99 18.27 11.88
C GLY A 315 -3.97 18.10 13.04
N ASP A 316 -4.66 16.96 13.12
CA ASP A 316 -5.60 16.62 14.18
C ASP A 316 -4.89 15.88 15.32
N VAL A 317 -4.08 16.63 16.07
CA VAL A 317 -3.25 16.11 17.17
C VAL A 317 -4.12 15.52 18.30
N ASP A 318 -5.29 16.11 18.56
CA ASP A 318 -6.18 15.67 19.63
C ASP A 318 -6.81 14.31 19.32
N SER A 319 -7.35 14.13 18.11
CA SER A 319 -7.87 12.81 17.70
C SER A 319 -6.78 11.73 17.68
N ALA A 320 -5.54 12.10 17.33
CA ALA A 320 -4.42 11.17 17.39
C ALA A 320 -4.10 10.71 18.82
N LYS A 321 -4.23 11.59 19.83
CA LYS A 321 -4.08 11.24 21.25
C LYS A 321 -5.21 10.35 21.75
N ASP A 322 -6.45 10.71 21.40
CA ASP A 322 -7.65 10.01 21.87
C ASP A 322 -7.64 8.53 21.44
N LEU A 323 -7.08 8.23 20.26
CA LEU A 323 -6.91 6.85 19.77
C LEU A 323 -6.12 5.95 20.75
N PHE A 324 -5.18 6.50 21.49
CA PHE A 324 -4.35 5.73 22.43
C PHE A 324 -4.82 5.84 23.89
N SER A 325 -5.76 6.74 24.19
CA SER A 325 -6.29 6.92 25.55
C SER A 325 -6.96 5.67 26.13
N SER A 326 -7.52 4.81 25.26
CA SER A 326 -8.23 3.58 25.64
C SER A 326 -7.38 2.30 25.55
N VAL A 327 -6.12 2.38 25.11
CA VAL A 327 -5.26 1.21 24.91
C VAL A 327 -4.42 0.96 26.16
N SER A 328 -4.78 -0.08 26.91
CA SER A 328 -4.11 -0.41 28.18
C SER A 328 -2.77 -1.14 28.03
N SER A 329 -2.30 -1.44 26.82
CA SER A 329 -1.03 -2.15 26.61
C SER A 329 0.15 -1.17 26.48
N PRO A 330 1.17 -1.24 27.35
CA PRO A 330 2.38 -0.42 27.24
C PRO A 330 3.26 -0.80 26.05
N SER A 331 3.01 -1.95 25.42
CA SER A 331 3.58 -2.24 24.11
C SER A 331 2.84 -1.41 23.06
N ALA A 332 3.47 -0.35 22.59
CA ALA A 332 3.34 0.23 21.25
C ALA A 332 2.76 1.64 21.18
N ASN A 333 3.45 2.61 21.78
CA ASN A 333 3.20 4.00 21.41
C ASN A 333 4.45 4.76 20.96
N ILE A 334 5.09 4.28 19.87
CA ILE A 334 5.99 5.08 19.04
C ILE A 334 5.35 6.43 18.66
N VAL A 335 4.01 6.51 18.62
CA VAL A 335 3.27 7.72 18.28
C VAL A 335 3.29 8.77 19.41
N GLU A 336 3.48 8.39 20.67
CA GLU A 336 3.49 9.38 21.77
C GLU A 336 4.68 10.36 21.69
N PRO A 337 5.94 9.90 21.56
CA PRO A 337 7.04 10.83 21.30
C PRO A 337 6.86 11.63 19.99
N LEU A 338 6.27 11.04 18.95
CA LEU A 338 5.94 11.76 17.72
C LEU A 338 4.91 12.88 17.94
N LEU A 339 3.90 12.66 18.80
CA LEU A 339 2.94 13.69 19.20
C LEU A 339 3.64 14.84 19.92
N LYS A 340 4.58 14.55 20.83
CA LYS A 340 5.38 15.57 21.51
C LYS A 340 6.25 16.37 20.54
N MET A 341 6.86 15.72 19.55
CA MET A 341 7.59 16.41 18.48
C MET A 341 6.67 17.30 17.64
N ALA A 342 5.46 16.84 17.32
CA ALA A 342 4.46 17.63 16.58
C ALA A 342 4.00 18.88 17.36
N GLU A 343 4.02 18.83 18.69
CA GLU A 343 3.74 19.97 19.58
C GLU A 343 4.96 20.90 19.80
N GLY A 344 6.12 20.57 19.24
CA GLY A 344 7.37 21.30 19.47
C GLY A 344 8.02 21.05 20.85
N LYS A 345 7.56 20.04 21.60
CA LYS A 345 8.10 19.65 22.91
C LYS A 345 9.22 18.64 22.75
N PHE A 346 10.34 19.08 22.16
CA PHE A 346 11.43 18.19 21.78
C PHE A 346 12.12 17.54 22.99
N ASP A 347 12.31 18.24 24.11
CA ASP A 347 12.91 17.66 25.32
C ASP A 347 12.06 16.54 25.93
N GLU A 348 10.73 16.71 25.96
CA GLU A 348 9.80 15.67 26.40
C GLU A 348 9.82 14.48 25.44
N ALA A 349 9.90 14.74 24.13
CA ALA A 349 10.00 13.70 23.12
C ALA A 349 11.29 12.89 23.25
N VAL A 350 12.44 13.52 23.48
CA VAL A 350 13.72 12.83 23.74
C VAL A 350 13.59 11.89 24.93
N THR A 351 12.94 12.34 26.01
CA THR A 351 12.69 11.49 27.19
C THR A 351 11.84 10.28 26.82
N GLY A 352 10.71 10.50 26.14
CA GLY A 352 9.83 9.43 25.68
C GLY A 352 10.51 8.43 24.74
N TRP A 353 11.35 8.91 23.81
CA TRP A 353 12.14 8.05 22.92
C TRP A 353 13.14 7.18 23.68
N ASN A 354 13.84 7.74 24.68
CA ASN A 354 14.77 6.99 25.52
C ASN A 354 14.05 5.93 26.36
N ASP A 355 12.85 6.21 26.85
CA ASP A 355 12.06 5.24 27.61
C ASP A 355 11.54 4.11 26.72
N LEU A 356 11.12 4.42 25.49
CA LEU A 356 10.81 3.40 24.48
C LEU A 356 12.04 2.55 24.14
N LEU A 357 13.21 3.16 23.98
CA LEU A 357 14.44 2.43 23.66
C LEU A 357 14.78 1.37 24.72
N LYS A 358 14.55 1.68 26.01
CA LYS A 358 14.74 0.71 27.11
C LYS A 358 13.77 -0.46 27.00
N ALA A 359 12.52 -0.20 26.59
CA ALA A 359 11.47 -1.22 26.50
C ALA A 359 11.57 -2.09 25.22
N TYR A 360 12.13 -1.54 24.15
CA TYR A 360 12.18 -2.15 22.81
C TYR A 360 13.58 -2.60 22.39
N CYS A 361 14.54 -2.64 23.33
CA CYS A 361 15.89 -3.12 23.07
C CYS A 361 15.87 -4.56 22.51
N GLY A 362 16.54 -4.78 21.39
CA GLY A 362 16.61 -6.07 20.69
C GLY A 362 15.38 -6.41 19.84
N THR A 363 14.45 -5.47 19.63
CA THR A 363 13.28 -5.65 18.76
C THR A 363 13.45 -4.96 17.41
N ASP A 364 12.67 -5.36 16.40
CA ASP A 364 12.68 -4.75 15.07
C ASP A 364 12.38 -3.24 15.08
N ASP A 365 11.63 -2.76 16.09
CA ASP A 365 11.25 -1.35 16.25
C ASP A 365 12.41 -0.47 16.77
N GLU A 366 13.47 -1.07 17.32
CA GLU A 366 14.60 -0.35 17.91
C GLU A 366 15.25 0.61 16.90
N VAL A 367 15.42 0.16 15.66
CA VAL A 367 16.04 0.95 14.58
C VAL A 367 15.25 2.22 14.30
N LEU A 368 13.91 2.10 14.26
CA LEU A 368 13.02 3.25 14.04
C LEU A 368 13.01 4.19 15.24
N ILE A 369 13.06 3.65 16.47
CA ILE A 369 13.14 4.44 17.71
C ILE A 369 14.45 5.24 17.74
N LYS A 370 15.60 4.60 17.50
CA LYS A 370 16.92 5.25 17.45
C LYS A 370 16.98 6.33 16.36
N GLN A 371 16.44 6.04 15.17
CA GLN A 371 16.36 7.00 14.07
C GLN A 371 15.57 8.25 14.46
N ASN A 372 14.38 8.09 15.05
CA ASN A 372 13.55 9.24 15.45
C ASN A 372 14.14 9.98 16.65
N LEU A 373 14.77 9.27 17.60
CA LEU A 373 15.52 9.89 18.70
C LEU A 373 16.63 10.79 18.15
N ALA A 374 17.44 10.29 17.21
CA ALA A 374 18.50 11.08 16.60
C ALA A 374 17.95 12.34 15.92
N VAL A 375 16.86 12.23 15.17
CA VAL A 375 16.19 13.41 14.57
C VAL A 375 15.71 14.39 15.65
N CYS A 376 15.15 13.90 16.75
CA CYS A 376 14.72 14.75 17.86
C CYS A 376 15.90 15.47 18.52
N LEU A 377 17.04 14.80 18.68
CA LEU A 377 18.27 15.39 19.21
C LEU A 377 18.81 16.52 18.31
N LEU A 378 18.63 16.42 16.99
CA LEU A 378 18.94 17.53 16.07
C LEU A 378 18.13 18.78 16.39
N TYR A 379 16.83 18.64 16.69
CA TYR A 379 15.96 19.78 17.05
C TYR A 379 16.31 20.40 18.41
N VAL A 380 16.85 19.61 19.34
CA VAL A 380 17.36 20.11 20.63
C VAL A 380 18.77 20.72 20.49
N GLY A 381 19.46 20.47 19.38
CA GLY A 381 20.80 20.99 19.10
C GLY A 381 21.95 20.05 19.48
N ASP A 382 21.66 18.83 19.94
CA ASP A 382 22.69 17.82 20.23
C ASP A 382 23.09 17.05 18.96
N LEU A 383 23.82 17.75 18.09
CA LEU A 383 24.34 17.22 16.84
C LEU A 383 25.31 16.04 17.07
N LYS A 384 26.04 16.05 18.18
CA LYS A 384 27.04 15.02 18.50
C LYS A 384 26.35 13.70 18.78
N GLN A 385 25.40 13.68 19.72
CA GLN A 385 24.68 12.45 20.05
C GLN A 385 23.83 11.97 18.87
N SER A 386 23.19 12.88 18.13
CA SER A 386 22.48 12.51 16.91
C SER A 386 23.39 11.80 15.91
N ARG A 387 24.60 12.30 15.69
CA ARG A 387 25.57 11.70 14.78
C ARG A 387 25.96 10.29 15.24
N GLU A 388 26.34 10.15 16.51
CA GLU A 388 26.78 8.87 17.09
C GLU A 388 25.72 7.78 16.97
N ILE A 389 24.44 8.11 17.23
CA ILE A 389 23.33 7.16 17.08
C ILE A 389 23.15 6.74 15.61
N LEU A 390 23.16 7.69 14.68
CA LEU A 390 22.96 7.39 13.25
C LEU A 390 24.14 6.60 12.67
N GLU A 391 25.38 6.93 13.04
CA GLU A 391 26.56 6.17 12.64
C GLU A 391 26.53 4.74 13.20
N SER A 392 26.15 4.57 14.48
CA SER A 392 25.94 3.25 15.09
C SER A 392 24.93 2.42 14.31
N LEU A 393 23.80 2.99 13.89
CA LEU A 393 22.82 2.25 13.11
C LEU A 393 23.38 1.76 11.77
N ILE A 394 24.19 2.58 11.09
CA ILE A 394 24.89 2.17 9.87
C ILE A 394 25.89 1.05 10.17
N ASP A 395 26.67 1.16 11.24
CA ASP A 395 27.64 0.14 11.67
C ASP A 395 26.97 -1.20 12.02
N ASP A 396 25.76 -1.16 12.57
CA ASP A 396 24.90 -2.32 12.82
C ASP A 396 24.22 -2.85 11.53
N HIS A 397 24.76 -2.50 10.37
CA HIS A 397 24.27 -2.86 9.05
C HIS A 397 22.83 -2.43 8.75
N ASN A 398 22.32 -1.35 9.35
CA ASN A 398 21.01 -0.80 8.98
C ASN A 398 21.15 0.23 7.85
N SER A 399 20.29 0.13 6.85
CA SER A 399 20.29 1.06 5.72
C SER A 399 18.89 1.21 5.13
N PHE A 400 18.40 2.45 5.13
CA PHE A 400 17.17 2.87 4.49
C PHE A 400 17.24 4.38 4.22
N GLN A 401 16.48 4.85 3.23
CA GLN A 401 16.63 6.19 2.67
C GLN A 401 16.62 7.32 3.72
N SER A 402 15.72 7.28 4.71
CA SER A 402 15.68 8.33 5.73
C SER A 402 16.86 8.28 6.71
N LEU A 403 17.43 7.10 6.98
CA LEU A 403 18.62 6.96 7.81
C LEU A 403 19.84 7.59 7.12
N THR A 404 20.11 7.21 5.87
CA THR A 404 21.23 7.76 5.11
C THR A 404 21.07 9.26 4.86
N PHE A 405 19.85 9.73 4.56
CA PHE A 405 19.56 11.14 4.32
C PHE A 405 19.75 11.99 5.59
N ASN A 406 19.28 11.50 6.73
CA ASN A 406 19.43 12.21 7.99
C ASN A 406 20.90 12.26 8.41
N LEU A 407 21.65 11.16 8.29
CA LEU A 407 23.09 11.17 8.58
C LEU A 407 23.87 12.10 7.65
N ALA A 408 23.56 12.10 6.35
CA ALA A 408 24.12 13.06 5.40
C ALA A 408 23.81 14.52 5.79
N THR A 409 22.60 14.77 6.32
CA THR A 409 22.23 16.09 6.87
C THR A 409 23.07 16.44 8.09
N VAL A 410 23.29 15.51 9.01
CA VAL A 410 24.15 15.76 10.18
C VAL A 410 25.58 16.09 9.74
N TYR A 411 26.13 15.37 8.76
CA TYR A 411 27.45 15.67 8.21
C TYR A 411 27.55 17.07 7.62
N GLU A 412 26.53 17.54 6.90
CA GLU A 412 26.46 18.91 6.37
C GLU A 412 26.44 19.97 7.48
N LEU A 413 25.79 19.67 8.62
CA LEU A 413 25.68 20.59 9.75
C LEU A 413 26.93 20.61 10.63
N CYS A 414 27.67 19.50 10.73
CA CYS A 414 28.75 19.35 11.70
C CYS A 414 30.15 19.28 11.09
N SER A 415 30.33 19.32 9.76
CA SER A 415 31.64 19.15 9.13
C SER A 415 31.81 19.96 7.84
N GLU A 416 32.96 20.63 7.73
CA GLU A 416 33.41 21.29 6.50
C GLU A 416 33.78 20.29 5.40
N ASN A 417 34.10 19.04 5.76
CA ASN A 417 34.42 17.95 4.82
C ASN A 417 33.22 17.02 4.57
N SER A 418 32.00 17.56 4.66
CA SER A 418 30.76 16.78 4.52
C SER A 418 30.66 16.04 3.19
N GLY A 419 31.22 16.58 2.10
CA GLY A 419 31.23 15.91 0.80
C GLY A 419 31.93 14.54 0.83
N VAL A 420 33.11 14.46 1.45
CA VAL A 420 33.85 13.19 1.59
C VAL A 420 33.10 12.23 2.52
N LEU A 421 32.57 12.73 3.65
CA LEU A 421 31.80 11.89 4.57
C LEU A 421 30.56 11.27 3.92
N LYS A 422 29.85 12.03 3.07
CA LYS A 422 28.69 11.54 2.31
C LYS A 422 29.08 10.48 1.27
N ALA A 423 30.20 10.67 0.56
CA ALA A 423 30.72 9.68 -0.38
C ALA A 423 31.14 8.38 0.34
N THR A 424 31.90 8.49 1.44
CA THR A 424 32.31 7.34 2.26
C THR A 424 31.11 6.63 2.90
N LEU A 425 30.04 7.36 3.26
CA LEU A 425 28.79 6.75 3.72
C LEU A 425 28.17 5.86 2.63
N ALA A 426 28.15 6.30 1.37
CA ALA A 426 27.65 5.49 0.27
C ALA A 426 28.48 4.21 0.08
N GLU A 427 29.80 4.31 0.18
CA GLU A 427 30.72 3.15 0.13
C GLU A 427 30.44 2.16 1.27
N ARG A 428 30.38 2.64 2.53
CA ARG A 428 30.08 1.80 3.70
C ARG A 428 28.74 1.08 3.59
N VAL A 429 27.69 1.79 3.17
CA VAL A 429 26.35 1.19 3.03
C VAL A 429 26.31 0.15 1.91
N ALA A 430 27.14 0.29 0.87
CA ALA A 430 27.26 -0.69 -0.20
C ALA A 430 27.96 -1.99 0.24
N GLU A 431 28.61 -2.03 1.41
CA GLU A 431 29.18 -3.25 1.99
C GLU A 431 28.17 -4.06 2.81
N HIS A 432 26.97 -3.51 3.06
CA HIS A 432 25.93 -4.19 3.84
C HIS A 432 25.41 -5.44 3.12
N PRO A 433 24.88 -6.45 3.85
CA PRO A 433 24.30 -7.62 3.23
C PRO A 433 23.05 -7.28 2.40
N GLN A 434 22.95 -7.92 1.23
CA GLN A 434 21.77 -7.87 0.37
C GLN A 434 20.55 -8.52 1.05
N SER A 435 19.35 -7.98 0.80
CA SER A 435 18.12 -8.44 1.45
C SER A 435 16.87 -8.13 0.64
N GLU A 436 15.89 -9.03 0.67
CA GLU A 436 14.56 -8.85 0.08
C GLU A 436 13.73 -7.77 0.78
N HIS A 437 14.19 -7.25 1.92
CA HIS A 437 13.47 -6.23 2.68
C HIS A 437 13.99 -4.81 2.44
N ARG A 438 15.06 -4.65 1.66
CA ARG A 438 15.72 -3.35 1.43
C ARG A 438 16.01 -3.16 -0.05
N ASN A 439 15.88 -1.92 -0.51
CA ASN A 439 16.31 -1.57 -1.86
C ASN A 439 17.84 -1.48 -1.87
N TRP A 440 18.49 -2.29 -2.70
CA TRP A 440 19.95 -2.25 -2.88
C TRP A 440 20.38 -0.99 -3.59
N GLU A 441 19.68 -0.61 -4.66
CA GLU A 441 20.02 0.55 -5.47
C GLU A 441 19.56 1.86 -4.81
N ILE A 442 20.30 2.33 -3.80
CA ILE A 442 20.00 3.57 -3.09
C ILE A 442 20.43 4.77 -3.96
N PRO A 443 19.54 5.75 -4.25
CA PRO A 443 19.86 6.86 -5.15
C PRO A 443 20.75 7.93 -4.49
N ASN A 444 21.44 8.73 -5.31
CA ASN A 444 22.29 9.86 -4.91
C ASN A 444 21.57 10.81 -3.93
N GLY A 445 20.28 11.06 -4.18
CA GLY A 445 19.46 11.93 -3.32
C GLY A 445 19.37 11.44 -1.86
N ALA A 446 19.48 10.13 -1.61
CA ALA A 446 19.49 9.57 -0.25
C ALA A 446 20.80 9.84 0.51
N PHE A 447 21.87 10.17 -0.19
CA PHE A 447 23.17 10.55 0.39
C PHE A 447 23.48 12.03 0.23
N LYS A 448 22.59 12.81 -0.42
CA LYS A 448 22.80 14.23 -0.78
C LYS A 448 24.11 14.47 -1.54
N ILE A 449 24.43 13.62 -2.52
CA ILE A 449 25.61 13.73 -3.39
C ILE A 449 25.25 14.17 -4.82
#